data_AF-A0A815SI59-F1
#
_entry.id   AF-A0A815SI59-F1
#
_cell.length_a   1.000
_cell.length_b   1.000
_cell.length_c   1.000
_cell.angle_alpha   90.00
_cell.angle_beta   90.00
_cell.angle_gamma   90.00
#
_symmetry.space_group_name_H-M   'P 1'
#
loop_
_entity.id
_entity.type
_entity.pdbx_description
1 polymer ?
#
loop_
_entity_poly.entity_id
_entity_poly.type
_entity_poly.pdbx_seq_one_letter_code
_entity_poly.pdbx_strand_id
1 'polypeptide(L)'
;MYINLDRSTTVSTDESVNTTTNFSSTTIPSEYDIPYANYTCAGKTANPRSNLSTFWSFDSNTYDSLNQANATAINNPMYFAAYAGPGNCIMFDGISQYAIAPLIDFTNQSFTIELVIFLNTFLKTAMISILSQCASMNETNQCFNLGILNSKLFFGFNNDNLYGTTSLAVNQWYHLAFVFDIENLNQRVYLNGVLDGSRTATNPYLGTFGNTIIGYQTNGPKSSLFPGYMDNLLIYRGRVKTDCEIHTDTFLYAYYSWDNGLPIDDGPNSIDGTFVKSVSSVSGYSNNGLSFSSTGSYFVVADFTALGLSYDPFTLSIWVKPSSFGGSIVHIAFNADGTTNCHTILGMSSSGQPVAQNYDITKIGLYSISDSNPLPLNQWTHLVETFSINNGYSQWDLPPGVILAFAGTTVPDGWLSCDGNAISRLQYQNLFLVIGTIYGVGDHVTTFNLPDFRGRTLVGVGQGPTLTNRLLGQSFGTEKHILSVNEMPAHSHDVNDPGHAHKMGNPVGQVWETAGGKTNRFSYGTNNHGVPNNPPTQTERTGISLKTTGSSAAHNNMPPSLAINYIIKVLMRKFYFIE
;
A
#
# COMPACT_ATOMS: atom_id res chain seq x y z
N MET A 1 15.67 20.69 4.61
CA MET A 1 15.35 19.86 3.42
C MET A 1 15.74 18.43 3.73
N TYR A 2 14.87 17.45 3.51
CA TYR A 2 15.15 16.03 3.69
C TYR A 2 15.10 15.33 2.33
N ILE A 3 16.04 14.44 2.07
CA ILE A 3 16.09 13.62 0.86
C ILE A 3 16.26 12.18 1.28
N ASN A 4 15.37 11.29 0.85
CA ASN A 4 15.45 9.85 1.06
C ASN A 4 15.58 9.18 -0.31
N LEU A 5 16.52 8.24 -0.45
CA LEU A 5 16.64 7.37 -1.62
C LEU A 5 16.32 5.94 -1.18
N ASP A 6 15.29 5.35 -1.77
CA ASP A 6 14.95 3.94 -1.58
C ASP A 6 15.62 3.14 -2.70
N ARG A 7 16.87 2.74 -2.49
CA ARG A 7 17.56 1.93 -3.49
C ARG A 7 17.22 0.46 -3.28
N SER A 8 16.11 0.01 -3.86
CA SER A 8 15.84 -1.42 -4.05
C SER A 8 16.39 -1.86 -5.41
N THR A 9 17.71 -2.01 -5.57
CA THR A 9 18.28 -2.62 -6.77
C THR A 9 19.16 -3.81 -6.43
N THR A 10 18.81 -4.94 -7.07
CA THR A 10 19.57 -6.19 -7.06
C THR A 10 20.99 -5.95 -7.55
N VAL A 11 21.98 -6.31 -6.74
CA VAL A 11 23.39 -6.37 -7.15
C VAL A 11 23.50 -7.32 -8.35
N SER A 12 23.76 -6.79 -9.55
CA SER A 12 24.29 -7.59 -10.65
C SER A 12 25.76 -7.85 -10.35
N THR A 13 26.12 -9.11 -10.16
CA THR A 13 27.51 -9.55 -10.17
C THR A 13 28.07 -9.36 -11.58
N ASP A 14 28.91 -8.36 -11.78
CA ASP A 14 29.89 -8.43 -12.85
C ASP A 14 31.24 -7.83 -12.41
N GLU A 15 32.29 -8.57 -12.73
CA GLU A 15 33.66 -8.36 -12.30
C GLU A 15 34.36 -7.25 -13.09
N SER A 16 35.40 -6.70 -12.46
CA SER A 16 36.55 -6.00 -13.05
C SER A 16 36.40 -4.52 -13.38
N VAL A 17 36.89 -3.65 -12.48
CA VAL A 17 37.83 -2.57 -12.88
C VAL A 17 38.89 -2.38 -11.80
N ASN A 18 40.11 -2.71 -12.17
CA ASN A 18 41.34 -2.39 -11.46
C ASN A 18 41.80 -1.00 -11.92
N THR A 19 41.97 -0.01 -11.05
CA THR A 19 43.04 1.00 -11.18
C THR A 19 43.32 1.72 -9.86
N THR A 20 44.59 1.70 -9.51
CA THR A 20 45.27 2.39 -8.42
C THR A 20 45.24 3.91 -8.55
N THR A 21 44.93 4.64 -7.49
CA THR A 21 45.57 5.94 -7.20
C THR A 21 45.77 6.12 -5.68
N ASN A 22 47.02 6.38 -5.30
CA ASN A 22 47.45 6.72 -3.96
C ASN A 22 47.12 8.19 -3.66
N PHE A 23 46.51 8.49 -2.52
CA PHE A 23 46.60 9.80 -1.88
C PHE A 23 47.19 9.66 -0.47
N SER A 24 48.25 10.42 -0.24
CA SER A 24 49.08 10.44 0.95
C SER A 24 48.38 11.08 2.14
N SER A 25 48.69 10.54 3.32
CA SER A 25 48.27 11.01 4.63
C SER A 25 48.74 12.43 4.96
N THR A 26 47.79 13.26 5.39
CA THR A 26 48.05 14.41 6.26
C THR A 26 46.85 14.60 7.19
N THR A 27 47.03 14.17 8.44
CA THR A 27 46.32 14.53 9.68
C THR A 27 44.88 15.05 9.55
N ILE A 28 43.92 14.13 9.69
CA ILE A 28 42.50 14.39 9.94
C ILE A 28 42.33 14.87 11.39
N PRO A 29 41.72 16.04 11.67
CA PRO A 29 41.23 16.38 13.00
C PRO A 29 40.06 15.45 13.36
N SER A 30 39.97 15.02 14.62
CA SER A 30 38.96 14.07 15.12
C SER A 30 37.51 14.49 14.81
N GLU A 31 36.92 13.92 13.76
CA GLU A 31 35.50 14.08 13.41
C GLU A 31 34.67 13.03 14.15
N TYR A 32 33.96 13.48 15.19
CA TYR A 32 32.98 12.68 15.93
C TYR A 32 31.73 13.52 16.24
N ASP A 33 31.24 14.29 15.27
CA ASP A 33 29.98 15.02 15.42
C ASP A 33 29.10 14.80 14.19
N ILE A 34 28.19 13.85 14.30
CA ILE A 34 26.98 13.81 13.47
C ILE A 34 26.10 14.98 13.96
N PRO A 35 25.69 15.92 13.11
CA PRO A 35 25.00 17.13 13.55
C PRO A 35 23.52 16.80 13.80
N TYR A 36 23.04 17.11 14.99
CA TYR A 36 21.70 16.72 15.39
C TYR A 36 20.99 17.86 16.12
N ALA A 37 20.40 18.78 15.35
CA ALA A 37 19.43 19.70 15.89
C ALA A 37 18.20 18.91 16.40
N ASN A 38 17.58 19.39 17.48
CA ASN A 38 16.30 18.83 17.91
C ASN A 38 15.27 18.94 16.78
N TYR A 39 14.48 17.90 16.55
CA TYR A 39 13.38 17.91 15.58
C TYR A 39 12.03 17.74 16.27
N THR A 40 10.93 18.05 15.58
CA THR A 40 9.59 17.91 16.17
C THR A 40 8.90 16.67 15.63
N CYS A 41 8.53 15.75 16.53
CA CYS A 41 7.76 14.55 16.22
C CYS A 41 6.45 14.56 17.02
N ALA A 42 5.30 14.47 16.33
CA ALA A 42 3.96 14.55 16.93
C ALA A 42 3.78 15.76 17.90
N GLY A 43 4.33 16.92 17.52
CA GLY A 43 4.26 18.14 18.34
C GLY A 43 5.20 18.18 19.56
N LYS A 44 6.12 17.22 19.71
CA LYS A 44 7.14 17.19 20.77
C LYS A 44 8.54 17.32 20.19
N THR A 45 9.38 18.10 20.86
CA THR A 45 10.81 18.21 20.55
C THR A 45 11.52 16.90 20.92
N ALA A 46 12.08 16.22 19.92
CA ALA A 46 12.88 15.01 20.03
C ALA A 46 14.36 15.34 19.82
N ASN A 47 15.21 14.87 20.72
CA ASN A 47 16.66 14.90 20.56
C ASN A 47 17.12 13.50 20.10
N PRO A 48 17.68 13.34 18.89
CA PRO A 48 18.06 12.04 18.34
C PRO A 48 19.10 11.30 19.18
N ARG A 49 20.01 11.99 19.88
CA ARG A 49 21.04 11.37 20.74
C ARG A 49 20.65 11.29 22.22
N SER A 50 19.45 11.74 22.61
CA SER A 50 19.03 11.63 24.01
C SER A 50 19.12 10.18 24.48
N ASN A 51 19.81 9.97 25.60
CA ASN A 51 20.11 8.67 26.20
C ASN A 51 20.75 7.63 25.25
N LEU A 52 21.45 8.06 24.21
CA LEU A 52 22.32 7.17 23.42
C LEU A 52 23.45 6.69 24.35
N SER A 53 23.55 5.38 24.54
CA SER A 53 24.54 4.76 25.42
C SER A 53 25.72 4.21 24.65
N THR A 54 25.49 3.51 23.54
CA THR A 54 26.56 2.90 22.74
C THR A 54 26.26 3.03 21.27
N PHE A 55 27.30 3.17 20.47
CA PHE A 55 27.22 3.31 19.02
C PHE A 55 28.42 2.64 18.35
N TRP A 56 28.18 1.63 17.53
CA TRP A 56 29.20 1.07 16.64
C TRP A 56 28.91 1.50 15.21
N SER A 57 29.75 2.37 14.66
CA SER A 57 29.63 2.78 13.25
C SER A 57 30.07 1.67 12.29
N PHE A 58 31.04 0.85 12.68
CA PHE A 58 31.62 -0.21 11.85
C PHE A 58 32.40 0.27 10.61
N ASP A 59 32.90 1.51 10.60
CA ASP A 59 33.67 2.06 9.46
C ASP A 59 35.07 1.48 9.30
N SER A 60 35.67 1.00 10.38
CA SER A 60 37.06 0.51 10.34
C SER A 60 37.42 -0.43 11.48
N ASN A 61 36.55 -0.54 12.48
CA ASN A 61 36.80 -1.28 13.70
C ASN A 61 35.47 -1.61 14.40
N THR A 62 35.55 -2.41 15.46
CA THR A 62 34.42 -2.76 16.33
C THR A 62 34.42 -1.95 17.63
N TYR A 63 35.04 -0.77 17.64
CA TYR A 63 35.01 0.10 18.82
C TYR A 63 33.70 0.87 18.87
N ASP A 64 33.25 1.09 20.10
CA ASP A 64 32.12 1.94 20.37
C ASP A 64 32.60 3.39 20.26
N SER A 65 31.94 4.15 19.41
CA SER A 65 32.16 5.58 19.17
C SER A 65 32.02 6.43 20.42
N LEU A 66 31.26 5.97 21.41
CA LEU A 66 31.12 6.63 22.72
C LEU A 66 32.09 6.07 23.78
N ASN A 67 32.92 5.10 23.37
CA ASN A 67 33.94 4.43 24.17
C ASN A 67 33.42 3.84 25.50
N GLN A 68 32.15 3.40 25.52
CA GLN A 68 31.52 2.76 26.68
C GLN A 68 31.56 1.23 26.57
N ALA A 69 31.44 0.67 25.36
CA ALA A 69 31.32 -0.77 25.13
C ALA A 69 32.10 -1.27 23.89
N ASN A 70 33.40 -0.97 23.81
CA ASN A 70 34.24 -1.46 22.71
C ASN A 70 34.13 -2.98 22.55
N ALA A 71 33.84 -3.43 21.33
CA ALA A 71 33.74 -4.84 21.02
C ALA A 71 35.08 -5.38 20.49
N THR A 72 35.34 -6.65 20.78
CA THR A 72 36.45 -7.42 20.22
C THR A 72 35.91 -8.29 19.09
N ALA A 73 36.40 -8.05 17.88
CA ALA A 73 36.05 -8.86 16.71
C ALA A 73 36.66 -10.27 16.79
N ILE A 74 35.89 -11.28 16.40
CA ILE A 74 36.30 -12.69 16.39
C ILE A 74 36.45 -13.16 14.95
N ASN A 75 37.57 -13.82 14.65
CA ASN A 75 37.93 -14.32 13.31
C ASN A 75 37.98 -13.23 12.23
N ASN A 76 38.35 -12.00 12.63
CA ASN A 76 38.70 -10.88 11.75
C ASN A 76 37.68 -10.62 10.62
N PRO A 77 36.45 -10.21 10.94
CA PRO A 77 35.49 -9.71 9.96
C PRO A 77 36.10 -8.57 9.13
N MET A 78 35.68 -8.50 7.87
CA MET A 78 36.17 -7.51 6.92
C MET A 78 35.25 -6.29 6.88
N TYR A 79 35.77 -5.17 6.39
CA TYR A 79 35.03 -3.92 6.23
C TYR A 79 34.91 -3.58 4.74
N PHE A 80 33.74 -3.13 4.32
CA PHE A 80 33.42 -2.81 2.93
C PHE A 80 32.68 -1.48 2.85
N ALA A 81 32.72 -0.80 1.70
CA ALA A 81 31.97 0.44 1.53
C ALA A 81 30.48 0.22 1.90
N ALA A 82 29.98 1.08 2.79
CA ALA A 82 28.56 1.09 3.14
C ALA A 82 27.73 1.54 1.91
N TYR A 83 26.52 1.02 1.79
CA TYR A 83 25.65 1.37 0.65
C TYR A 83 24.92 2.70 0.83
N ALA A 84 24.76 3.15 2.08
CA ALA A 84 24.13 4.40 2.47
C ALA A 84 25.01 5.10 3.52
N GLY A 85 26.05 5.80 3.08
CA GLY A 85 27.01 6.45 3.99
C GLY A 85 28.38 6.74 3.35
N PRO A 86 29.07 7.86 3.67
CA PRO A 86 30.51 7.94 3.64
C PRO A 86 31.02 7.06 4.78
N GLY A 87 31.67 5.94 4.45
CA GLY A 87 32.11 5.00 5.47
C GLY A 87 32.16 3.58 4.98
N ASN A 88 32.47 2.68 5.91
CA ASN A 88 32.40 1.25 5.67
C ASN A 88 31.39 0.60 6.63
N CYS A 89 30.96 -0.59 6.27
CA CYS A 89 30.19 -1.46 7.13
C CYS A 89 31.01 -2.72 7.43
N ILE A 90 30.70 -3.39 8.55
CA ILE A 90 31.32 -4.67 8.89
C ILE A 90 30.58 -5.80 8.16
N MET A 91 31.34 -6.78 7.64
CA MET A 91 30.81 -7.97 7.01
C MET A 91 31.16 -9.20 7.86
N PHE A 92 30.13 -9.97 8.19
CA PHE A 92 30.23 -11.27 8.86
C PHE A 92 29.95 -12.40 7.86
N ASP A 93 30.83 -13.39 7.83
CA ASP A 93 30.80 -14.52 6.89
C ASP A 93 29.61 -15.50 7.08
N GLY A 94 28.88 -15.41 8.21
CA GLY A 94 27.84 -16.38 8.56
C GLY A 94 28.35 -17.78 8.93
N ILE A 95 29.67 -17.95 9.12
CA ILE A 95 30.33 -19.24 9.34
C ILE A 95 31.11 -19.24 10.65
N SER A 96 31.86 -18.16 10.92
CA SER A 96 32.78 -18.11 12.06
C SER A 96 32.92 -16.72 12.71
N GLN A 97 32.51 -15.65 12.04
CA GLN A 97 32.79 -14.27 12.43
C GLN A 97 31.66 -13.64 13.23
N TYR A 98 32.01 -12.90 14.28
CA TYR A 98 31.11 -12.15 15.17
C TYR A 98 31.93 -11.17 16.02
N ALA A 99 31.31 -10.37 16.87
CA ALA A 99 32.02 -9.49 17.82
C ALA A 99 31.46 -9.61 19.25
N ILE A 100 32.31 -9.33 20.24
CA ILE A 100 32.00 -9.45 21.67
C ILE A 100 32.27 -8.12 22.37
N ALA A 101 31.22 -7.47 22.87
CA ALA A 101 31.30 -6.30 23.75
C ALA A 101 31.04 -6.68 25.22
N PRO A 102 31.46 -5.83 26.18
CA PRO A 102 31.02 -5.93 27.57
C PRO A 102 29.49 -5.99 27.72
N LEU A 103 29.02 -6.43 28.89
CA LEU A 103 27.60 -6.39 29.23
C LEU A 103 27.07 -4.95 29.13
N ILE A 104 26.01 -4.77 28.36
CA ILE A 104 25.20 -3.55 28.38
C ILE A 104 23.99 -3.86 29.25
N ASP A 105 23.90 -3.21 30.40
CA ASP A 105 22.85 -3.50 31.36
C ASP A 105 21.52 -2.89 30.92
N PHE A 106 20.55 -3.74 30.54
CA PHE A 106 19.17 -3.35 30.22
C PHE A 106 18.18 -3.67 31.35
N THR A 107 18.67 -4.10 32.51
CA THR A 107 17.83 -4.55 33.63
C THR A 107 16.90 -3.44 34.08
N ASN A 108 15.60 -3.76 34.19
CA ASN A 108 14.58 -2.85 34.73
C ASN A 108 14.52 -1.47 34.07
N GLN A 109 14.79 -1.37 32.76
CA GLN A 109 14.63 -0.13 32.03
C GLN A 109 14.12 -0.33 30.62
N SER A 110 13.50 0.71 30.09
CA SER A 110 13.18 0.80 28.66
C SER A 110 14.44 0.92 27.82
N PHE A 111 14.39 0.51 26.57
CA PHE A 111 15.48 0.73 25.63
C PHE A 111 15.00 0.73 24.19
N THR A 112 15.83 1.32 23.32
CA THR A 112 15.68 1.25 21.87
C THR A 112 17.01 0.84 21.26
N ILE A 113 17.00 -0.12 20.34
CA ILE A 113 18.18 -0.58 19.60
C ILE A 113 17.87 -0.40 18.11
N GLU A 114 18.77 0.25 17.38
CA GLU A 114 18.63 0.52 15.96
C GLU A 114 19.89 0.13 15.21
N LEU A 115 19.74 -0.32 13.98
CA LEU A 115 20.85 -0.67 13.11
C LEU A 115 20.41 -0.80 11.66
N VAL A 116 21.40 -0.87 10.79
CA VAL A 116 21.23 -1.13 9.36
C VAL A 116 21.89 -2.46 9.03
N ILE A 117 21.20 -3.31 8.26
CA ILE A 117 21.70 -4.63 7.88
C ILE A 117 21.49 -4.96 6.41
N PHE A 118 22.35 -5.83 5.88
CA PHE A 118 22.18 -6.50 4.60
C PHE A 118 22.42 -8.00 4.79
N LEU A 119 21.49 -8.83 4.33
CA LEU A 119 21.60 -10.28 4.46
C LEU A 119 22.00 -10.89 3.13
N ASN A 120 23.10 -11.64 3.08
CA ASN A 120 23.54 -12.32 1.85
C ASN A 120 22.73 -13.60 1.59
N THR A 121 22.27 -14.24 2.66
CA THR A 121 21.63 -15.56 2.57
C THR A 121 20.80 -15.87 3.81
N PHE A 122 19.73 -16.64 3.65
CA PHE A 122 19.08 -17.33 4.75
C PHE A 122 19.65 -18.75 4.83
N LEU A 123 20.84 -18.93 5.39
CA LEU A 123 21.40 -20.28 5.55
C LEU A 123 20.54 -21.09 6.52
N LYS A 124 19.75 -22.02 5.96
CA LYS A 124 19.15 -23.22 6.56
C LYS A 124 18.38 -23.01 7.88
N THR A 125 17.08 -22.74 7.79
CA THR A 125 16.02 -23.09 8.78
C THR A 125 16.20 -22.66 10.25
N ALA A 126 17.28 -21.98 10.61
CA ALA A 126 17.62 -21.60 11.98
C ALA A 126 17.56 -20.08 12.16
N MET A 127 17.51 -19.64 13.42
CA MET A 127 17.56 -18.24 13.81
C MET A 127 18.88 -17.60 13.35
N ILE A 128 18.84 -16.44 12.68
CA ILE A 128 20.00 -15.57 12.44
C ILE A 128 20.04 -14.52 13.54
N SER A 129 21.15 -14.46 14.28
CA SER A 129 21.29 -13.58 15.44
C SER A 129 22.01 -12.29 15.08
N ILE A 130 21.40 -11.15 15.39
CA ILE A 130 21.97 -9.81 15.21
C ILE A 130 22.67 -9.36 16.48
N LEU A 131 21.98 -9.44 17.61
CA LEU A 131 22.49 -9.02 18.92
C LEU A 131 21.94 -9.96 19.97
N SER A 132 22.79 -10.48 20.86
CA SER A 132 22.32 -11.31 21.97
C SER A 132 23.09 -11.06 23.26
N GLN A 133 22.40 -11.28 24.37
CA GLN A 133 22.96 -11.30 25.71
C GLN A 133 22.35 -12.46 26.47
N CYS A 134 23.19 -13.27 27.11
CA CYS A 134 22.71 -14.39 27.90
C CYS A 134 23.75 -14.84 28.92
N ALA A 135 23.31 -15.12 30.14
CA ALA A 135 24.10 -15.80 31.16
C ALA A 135 23.95 -17.34 31.06
N SER A 136 22.71 -17.81 30.82
CA SER A 136 22.34 -19.22 30.69
C SER A 136 21.05 -19.32 29.87
N MET A 137 21.02 -20.14 28.81
CA MET A 137 19.88 -20.23 27.88
C MET A 137 18.58 -20.75 28.51
N ASN A 138 18.61 -21.19 29.77
CA ASN A 138 17.47 -21.76 30.47
C ASN A 138 16.68 -20.73 31.30
N GLU A 139 17.21 -19.50 31.44
CA GLU A 139 16.60 -18.48 32.29
C GLU A 139 15.63 -17.60 31.47
N THR A 140 14.36 -17.60 31.85
CA THR A 140 13.31 -16.81 31.20
C THR A 140 13.50 -15.32 31.52
N ASN A 141 13.43 -14.45 30.52
CA ASN A 141 13.61 -12.99 30.63
C ASN A 141 14.99 -12.50 31.10
N GLN A 142 15.98 -13.39 31.22
CA GLN A 142 17.37 -13.02 31.55
C GLN A 142 18.30 -13.13 30.34
N CYS A 143 17.81 -13.69 29.24
CA CYS A 143 18.52 -13.75 27.97
C CYS A 143 17.68 -13.06 26.90
N PHE A 144 18.30 -12.18 26.12
CA PHE A 144 17.66 -11.68 24.92
C PHE A 144 18.43 -12.05 23.68
N ASN A 145 17.69 -12.23 22.60
CA ASN A 145 18.24 -12.38 21.28
C ASN A 145 17.38 -11.62 20.26
N LEU A 146 18.02 -10.70 19.54
CA LEU A 146 17.45 -9.95 18.43
C LEU A 146 17.99 -10.56 17.15
N GLY A 147 17.12 -10.74 16.17
CA GLY A 147 17.55 -11.39 14.95
C GLY A 147 16.43 -11.59 13.97
N ILE A 148 16.60 -12.61 13.14
CA ILE A 148 15.65 -13.01 12.12
C ILE A 148 15.38 -14.51 12.29
N LEU A 149 14.12 -14.89 12.37
CA LEU A 149 13.68 -16.27 12.47
C LEU A 149 12.54 -16.49 11.48
N ASN A 150 12.64 -17.53 10.66
CA ASN A 150 11.69 -17.79 9.55
C ASN A 150 11.52 -16.59 8.62
N SER A 151 12.64 -15.92 8.31
CA SER A 151 12.71 -14.69 7.50
C SER A 151 11.95 -13.50 8.09
N LYS A 152 11.53 -13.51 9.35
CA LYS A 152 10.88 -12.36 10.00
C LYS A 152 11.71 -11.84 11.15
N LEU A 153 11.58 -10.56 11.49
CA LEU A 153 12.23 -10.00 12.67
C LEU A 153 11.83 -10.78 13.92
N PHE A 154 12.79 -10.97 14.81
CA PHE A 154 12.64 -11.70 16.05
C PHE A 154 13.21 -10.87 17.19
N PHE A 155 12.38 -10.62 18.19
CA PHE A 155 12.76 -9.95 19.43
C PHE A 155 12.42 -10.87 20.59
N GLY A 156 13.39 -11.68 21.02
CA GLY A 156 13.18 -12.72 22.01
C GLY A 156 13.76 -12.37 23.38
N PHE A 157 12.97 -12.55 24.44
CA PHE A 157 13.42 -12.57 25.85
C PHE A 157 13.41 -13.98 26.46
N ASN A 158 13.54 -15.03 25.63
CA ASN A 158 13.48 -16.44 26.03
C ASN A 158 12.13 -16.82 26.68
N ASN A 159 11.27 -17.51 25.94
CA ASN A 159 9.85 -17.79 26.27
C ASN A 159 8.94 -16.55 26.33
N ASP A 160 9.44 -15.35 26.01
CA ASP A 160 8.66 -14.11 25.92
C ASP A 160 9.06 -13.34 24.65
N ASN A 161 8.67 -13.89 23.50
CA ASN A 161 9.18 -13.49 22.19
C ASN A 161 8.15 -12.73 21.35
N LEU A 162 8.60 -11.73 20.61
CA LEU A 162 7.87 -11.04 19.55
C LEU A 162 8.41 -11.45 18.18
N TYR A 163 7.50 -11.69 17.24
CA TYR A 163 7.79 -11.90 15.84
C TYR A 163 7.24 -10.74 15.01
N GLY A 164 8.05 -10.27 14.07
CA GLY A 164 7.61 -9.38 13.01
C GLY A 164 6.58 -10.05 12.10
N THR A 165 5.89 -9.24 11.30
CA THR A 165 4.87 -9.73 10.37
C THR A 165 5.40 -9.88 8.96
N THR A 166 6.37 -9.06 8.57
CA THR A 166 6.95 -9.01 7.23
C THR A 166 8.09 -10.01 7.06
N SER A 167 8.11 -10.70 5.92
CA SER A 167 9.23 -11.56 5.52
C SER A 167 10.30 -10.75 4.79
N LEU A 168 11.51 -10.75 5.31
CA LEU A 168 12.69 -10.16 4.69
C LEU A 168 13.15 -11.04 3.52
N ALA A 169 13.60 -10.39 2.46
CA ALA A 169 14.41 -10.95 1.39
C ALA A 169 15.91 -10.74 1.66
N VAL A 170 16.75 -11.55 1.00
CA VAL A 170 18.21 -11.37 0.96
C VAL A 170 18.59 -10.33 -0.09
N ASN A 171 19.85 -9.90 -0.06
CA ASN A 171 20.49 -9.00 -1.02
C ASN A 171 19.89 -7.59 -1.08
N GLN A 172 19.39 -7.08 0.05
CA GLN A 172 18.97 -5.69 0.20
C GLN A 172 19.20 -5.17 1.61
N TRP A 173 19.30 -3.85 1.73
CA TRP A 173 19.51 -3.16 3.00
C TRP A 173 18.18 -2.93 3.74
N TYR A 174 18.24 -3.03 5.06
CA TYR A 174 17.13 -2.73 5.95
C TYR A 174 17.59 -1.88 7.12
N HIS A 175 16.78 -0.90 7.49
CA HIS A 175 16.84 -0.28 8.80
C HIS A 175 15.93 -1.07 9.74
N LEU A 176 16.45 -1.42 10.92
CA LEU A 176 15.72 -2.17 11.93
C LEU A 176 15.70 -1.38 13.22
N ALA A 177 14.57 -1.43 13.95
CA ALA A 177 14.51 -0.96 15.32
C ALA A 177 13.81 -1.96 16.25
N PHE A 178 14.34 -2.11 17.46
CA PHE A 178 13.79 -2.95 18.52
C PHE A 178 13.56 -2.07 19.75
N VAL A 179 12.31 -1.93 20.18
CA VAL A 179 11.92 -1.05 21.28
C VAL A 179 11.27 -1.85 22.39
N PHE A 180 11.80 -1.74 23.60
CA PHE A 180 11.15 -2.23 24.80
C PHE A 180 10.77 -1.07 25.72
N ASP A 181 9.49 -1.01 26.07
CA ASP A 181 8.94 -0.06 27.02
C ASP A 181 8.57 -0.80 28.31
N ILE A 182 9.33 -0.58 29.38
CA ILE A 182 9.08 -1.25 30.66
C ILE A 182 7.82 -0.76 31.36
N GLU A 183 7.43 0.52 31.17
CA GLU A 183 6.26 1.09 31.85
C GLU A 183 4.97 0.39 31.41
N ASN A 184 4.90 0.04 30.12
CA ASN A 184 3.76 -0.64 29.51
C ASN A 184 4.02 -2.13 29.18
N LEU A 185 5.20 -2.64 29.54
CA LEU A 185 5.72 -3.96 29.13
C LEU A 185 5.56 -4.19 27.62
N ASN A 186 5.82 -3.20 26.78
CA ASN A 186 5.55 -3.29 25.34
C ASN A 186 6.84 -3.55 24.56
N GLN A 187 6.87 -4.66 23.82
CA GLN A 187 7.88 -4.97 22.80
C GLN A 187 7.38 -4.50 21.44
N ARG A 188 8.21 -3.80 20.68
CA ARG A 188 7.95 -3.40 19.30
C ARG A 188 9.16 -3.67 18.42
N VAL A 189 8.90 -4.10 17.19
CA VAL A 189 9.90 -4.23 16.13
C VAL A 189 9.48 -3.38 14.95
N TYR A 190 10.44 -2.70 14.34
CA TYR A 190 10.25 -1.85 13.18
C TYR A 190 11.14 -2.32 12.05
N LEU A 191 10.59 -2.32 10.84
CA LEU A 191 11.28 -2.62 9.60
C LEU A 191 11.18 -1.39 8.71
N ASN A 192 12.33 -0.84 8.31
CA ASN A 192 12.45 0.41 7.55
C ASN A 192 11.61 1.53 8.19
N GLY A 193 11.76 1.65 9.51
CA GLY A 193 11.07 2.59 10.41
C GLY A 193 9.54 2.61 10.34
N VAL A 194 8.95 1.51 9.88
CA VAL A 194 7.51 1.24 10.03
C VAL A 194 7.34 0.13 11.06
N LEU A 195 6.36 0.26 11.95
CA LEU A 195 6.04 -0.76 12.95
C LEU A 195 5.66 -2.08 12.26
N ASP A 196 6.45 -3.13 12.47
CA ASP A 196 6.28 -4.44 11.85
C ASP A 196 5.64 -5.48 12.80
N GLY A 197 5.80 -5.28 14.11
CA GLY A 197 5.19 -6.13 15.13
C GLY A 197 5.19 -5.48 16.51
N SER A 198 4.19 -5.80 17.32
CA SER A 198 4.11 -5.35 18.72
C SER A 198 3.41 -6.40 19.58
N ARG A 199 3.80 -6.46 20.86
CA ARG A 199 3.10 -7.24 21.88
C ARG A 199 3.36 -6.71 23.28
N THR A 200 2.48 -7.05 24.20
CA THR A 200 2.73 -6.92 25.64
C THR A 200 3.54 -8.13 26.11
N ALA A 201 4.75 -7.88 26.60
CA ALA A 201 5.60 -8.85 27.29
C ALA A 201 4.99 -9.23 28.64
N THR A 202 5.37 -10.41 29.12
CA THR A 202 4.90 -10.97 30.39
C THR A 202 5.68 -10.41 31.56
N ASN A 203 6.99 -10.17 31.40
CA ASN A 203 7.84 -9.57 32.43
C ASN A 203 8.87 -8.60 31.82
N PRO A 204 9.47 -7.71 32.63
CA PRO A 204 10.66 -6.96 32.24
C PRO A 204 11.84 -7.84 31.86
N TYR A 205 12.80 -7.28 31.12
CA TYR A 205 14.11 -7.89 30.97
C TYR A 205 14.92 -7.77 32.28
N LEU A 206 15.46 -8.90 32.74
CA LEU A 206 16.13 -9.07 34.04
C LEU A 206 17.60 -9.54 33.91
N GLY A 207 18.14 -9.58 32.69
CA GLY A 207 19.49 -10.09 32.46
C GLY A 207 20.57 -9.16 33.02
N THR A 208 21.35 -9.66 33.96
CA THR A 208 22.40 -8.93 34.69
C THR A 208 23.81 -9.46 34.44
N PHE A 209 23.95 -10.51 33.62
CA PHE A 209 25.23 -11.17 33.33
C PHE A 209 25.31 -11.63 31.88
N GLY A 210 26.54 -11.74 31.36
CA GLY A 210 26.82 -12.18 30.00
C GLY A 210 27.29 -11.04 29.10
N ASN A 211 28.23 -11.33 28.21
CA ASN A 211 28.72 -10.34 27.25
C ASN A 211 27.65 -10.03 26.19
N THR A 212 27.74 -8.84 25.61
CA THR A 212 26.94 -8.45 24.44
C THR A 212 27.59 -9.04 23.20
N ILE A 213 26.88 -9.92 22.50
CA ILE A 213 27.38 -10.60 21.31
C ILE A 213 26.71 -10.01 20.08
N ILE A 214 27.50 -9.51 19.14
CA ILE A 214 27.06 -8.92 17.88
C ILE A 214 27.31 -9.93 16.76
N GLY A 215 26.27 -10.26 15.99
CA GLY A 215 26.33 -11.17 14.85
C GLY A 215 26.28 -12.67 15.21
N TYR A 216 25.98 -13.03 16.47
CA TYR A 216 25.89 -14.43 16.91
C TYR A 216 24.99 -14.59 18.13
N GLN A 217 24.35 -15.74 18.27
CA GLN A 217 23.60 -16.11 19.47
C GLN A 217 24.57 -16.59 20.54
N THR A 218 24.56 -15.99 21.72
CA THR A 218 25.34 -16.44 22.88
C THR A 218 25.09 -17.93 23.14
N ASN A 219 26.16 -18.73 23.06
CA ASN A 219 26.13 -20.19 23.20
C ASN A 219 25.19 -20.93 22.22
N GLY A 220 24.77 -20.30 21.13
CA GLY A 220 23.89 -20.87 20.12
C GLY A 220 24.62 -21.75 19.09
N PRO A 221 23.89 -22.44 18.18
CA PRO A 221 24.51 -23.19 17.10
C PRO A 221 25.20 -22.25 16.10
N LYS A 222 26.26 -22.71 15.42
CA LYS A 222 26.95 -21.91 14.38
C LYS A 222 26.04 -21.46 13.23
N SER A 223 24.93 -22.17 13.00
CA SER A 223 23.89 -21.75 12.05
C SER A 223 23.19 -20.44 12.42
N SER A 224 23.46 -19.87 13.61
CA SER A 224 22.92 -18.58 14.06
C SER A 224 23.80 -17.37 13.78
N LEU A 225 24.97 -17.59 13.19
CA LEU A 225 25.86 -16.50 12.80
C LEU A 225 25.22 -15.64 11.72
N PHE A 226 25.41 -14.33 11.84
CA PHE A 226 24.91 -13.35 10.91
C PHE A 226 25.65 -13.43 9.56
N PRO A 227 24.97 -13.70 8.43
CA PRO A 227 25.60 -13.82 7.12
C PRO A 227 25.38 -12.56 6.27
N GLY A 228 26.21 -11.54 6.44
CA GLY A 228 26.09 -10.32 5.66
C GLY A 228 26.71 -9.09 6.30
N TYR A 229 26.18 -7.92 5.96
CA TYR A 229 26.73 -6.63 6.36
C TYR A 229 25.89 -6.00 7.48
N MET A 230 26.55 -5.30 8.40
CA MET A 230 25.94 -4.57 9.49
C MET A 230 26.58 -3.19 9.58
N ASP A 231 25.76 -2.20 9.88
CA ASP A 231 26.17 -0.81 9.95
C ASP A 231 25.35 -0.07 11.02
N ASN A 232 25.94 0.95 11.60
CA ASN A 232 25.31 1.89 12.52
C ASN A 232 24.49 1.25 13.65
N LEU A 233 25.09 0.36 14.46
CA LEU A 233 24.40 -0.23 15.60
C LEU A 233 24.35 0.77 16.77
N LEU A 234 23.18 1.33 17.04
CA LEU A 234 22.90 2.29 18.11
C LEU A 234 22.08 1.64 19.23
N ILE A 235 22.42 1.96 20.48
CA ILE A 235 21.67 1.51 21.66
C ILE A 235 21.35 2.68 22.56
N TYR A 236 20.06 2.90 22.79
CA TYR A 236 19.52 3.91 23.69
C TYR A 236 18.99 3.24 24.96
N ARG A 237 19.53 3.60 26.12
CA ARG A 237 19.13 3.03 27.42
C ARG A 237 18.19 3.98 28.15
N GLY A 238 17.16 3.46 28.81
CA GLY A 238 16.14 4.27 29.45
C GLY A 238 15.31 5.12 28.47
N ARG A 239 15.29 4.79 27.18
CA ARG A 239 14.59 5.56 26.15
C ARG A 239 13.70 4.69 25.29
N VAL A 240 12.44 5.10 25.19
CA VAL A 240 11.43 4.56 24.29
C VAL A 240 11.28 5.53 23.12
N LYS A 241 11.91 5.25 21.98
CA LYS A 241 11.67 6.07 20.79
C LYS A 241 10.25 5.85 20.26
N THR A 242 9.65 6.92 19.75
CA THR A 242 8.32 6.92 19.15
C THR A 242 8.37 6.43 17.70
N ASP A 243 7.21 6.04 17.17
CA ASP A 243 7.09 5.61 15.77
C ASP A 243 7.59 6.69 14.79
N CYS A 244 7.35 7.96 15.11
CA CYS A 244 7.82 9.09 14.32
C CYS A 244 9.34 9.23 14.34
N GLU A 245 9.96 9.16 15.52
CA GLU A 245 11.43 9.24 15.63
C GLU A 245 12.07 8.12 14.81
N ILE A 246 11.64 6.88 15.00
CA ILE A 246 12.18 5.71 14.30
C ILE A 246 11.95 5.81 12.79
N HIS A 247 10.80 6.34 12.35
CA HIS A 247 10.53 6.60 10.94
C HIS A 247 11.48 7.66 10.36
N THR A 248 11.80 8.71 11.10
CA THR A 248 12.75 9.74 10.67
C THR A 248 14.19 9.27 10.62
N ASP A 249 14.53 8.18 11.33
CA ASP A 249 15.86 7.57 11.30
C ASP A 249 16.06 6.63 10.09
N THR A 250 15.04 6.45 9.23
CA THR A 250 15.11 5.60 8.02
C THR A 250 15.81 6.31 6.87
N PHE A 251 16.67 5.58 6.14
CA PHE A 251 17.47 5.96 4.95
C PHE A 251 17.34 7.41 4.45
N LEU A 252 17.74 8.33 5.32
CA LEU A 252 17.94 9.74 5.04
C LEU A 252 19.21 9.86 4.23
N TYR A 253 19.06 10.16 2.94
CA TYR A 253 20.17 10.29 2.02
C TYR A 253 20.88 11.64 2.15
N ALA A 254 20.16 12.69 2.52
CA ALA A 254 20.75 13.97 2.96
C ALA A 254 19.72 14.79 3.74
N TYR A 255 20.18 15.64 4.64
CA TYR A 255 19.38 16.59 5.39
C TYR A 255 20.09 17.94 5.51
N TYR A 256 19.44 19.02 5.07
CA TYR A 256 19.99 20.37 5.23
C TYR A 256 19.10 21.17 6.17
N SER A 257 19.54 21.44 7.40
CA SER A 257 18.81 22.28 8.36
C SER A 257 18.97 23.78 8.08
N TRP A 258 20.17 24.16 7.60
CA TRP A 258 20.63 25.53 7.42
C TRP A 258 20.78 26.35 8.71
N ASP A 259 20.72 25.69 9.87
CA ASP A 259 20.76 26.36 11.17
C ASP A 259 22.08 27.06 11.47
N ASN A 260 23.18 26.56 10.90
CA ASN A 260 24.51 27.17 10.94
C ASN A 260 24.74 28.21 9.83
N GLY A 261 23.75 28.47 8.97
CA GLY A 261 23.85 29.39 7.83
C GLY A 261 24.72 28.89 6.67
N LEU A 262 25.12 27.62 6.68
CA LEU A 262 25.94 26.98 5.66
C LEU A 262 25.12 25.89 4.94
N PRO A 263 25.49 25.51 3.70
CA PRO A 263 24.80 24.45 2.96
C PRO A 263 25.42 23.09 3.33
N ILE A 264 25.53 22.79 4.62
CA ILE A 264 26.11 21.56 5.15
C ILE A 264 25.02 20.49 5.25
N ASP A 265 25.35 19.26 4.84
CA ASP A 265 24.48 18.10 5.05
C ASP A 265 24.55 17.69 6.52
N ASP A 266 23.49 18.01 7.24
CA ASP A 266 23.23 17.55 8.60
C ASP A 266 22.76 16.07 8.68
N GLY A 267 22.65 15.39 7.53
CA GLY A 267 22.32 13.98 7.42
C GLY A 267 23.53 13.06 7.64
N PRO A 268 23.34 11.74 7.49
CA PRO A 268 24.39 10.76 7.72
C PRO A 268 25.46 10.73 6.63
N ASN A 269 25.25 11.44 5.50
CA ASN A 269 26.03 11.25 4.29
C ASN A 269 27.09 12.33 3.99
N SER A 270 27.16 13.39 4.80
CA SER A 270 28.11 14.49 4.63
C SER A 270 28.16 15.05 3.20
N ILE A 271 27.03 15.11 2.51
CA ILE A 271 26.90 15.63 1.14
C ILE A 271 26.86 17.17 1.17
N ASP A 272 27.97 17.77 1.57
CA ASP A 272 28.08 19.22 1.75
C ASP A 272 27.99 19.98 0.42
N GLY A 273 27.26 21.08 0.48
CA GLY A 273 27.09 21.99 -0.64
C GLY A 273 28.11 23.11 -0.67
N THR A 274 28.12 23.84 -1.77
CA THR A 274 28.85 25.10 -1.93
C THR A 274 27.88 26.17 -2.41
N PHE A 275 27.89 27.33 -1.76
CA PHE A 275 27.10 28.48 -2.22
C PHE A 275 27.61 29.02 -3.55
N VAL A 276 26.67 29.36 -4.43
CA VAL A 276 26.92 30.08 -5.67
C VAL A 276 26.17 31.41 -5.63
N LYS A 277 26.94 32.50 -5.79
CA LYS A 277 26.50 33.90 -5.58
C LYS A 277 25.96 34.15 -4.16
N SER A 278 25.30 35.28 -3.97
CA SER A 278 24.82 35.75 -2.66
C SER A 278 23.62 34.93 -2.16
N VAL A 279 23.89 34.06 -1.20
CA VAL A 279 22.91 33.37 -0.35
C VAL A 279 23.11 33.89 1.07
N SER A 280 22.01 34.19 1.77
CA SER A 280 22.07 34.70 3.15
C SER A 280 21.20 33.87 4.09
N SER A 281 21.71 33.62 5.30
CA SER A 281 20.88 33.07 6.37
C SER A 281 19.82 34.08 6.81
N VAL A 282 18.59 33.61 6.97
CA VAL A 282 17.41 34.36 7.40
C VAL A 282 16.61 33.52 8.41
N SER A 283 15.58 34.08 9.03
CA SER A 283 14.66 33.26 9.83
C SER A 283 13.90 32.28 8.94
N GLY A 284 14.01 30.99 9.27
CA GLY A 284 13.35 29.88 8.60
C GLY A 284 11.88 29.72 9.02
N TYR A 285 11.24 28.63 8.57
CA TYR A 285 9.97 28.18 9.14
C TYR A 285 10.16 27.81 10.62
N SER A 286 11.24 27.06 10.87
CA SER A 286 11.83 26.80 12.18
C SER A 286 13.27 27.30 12.15
N ASN A 287 13.74 27.94 13.23
CA ASN A 287 15.13 28.41 13.37
C ASN A 287 15.60 29.27 12.18
N ASN A 288 16.66 28.87 11.47
CA ASN A 288 17.19 29.58 10.33
C ASN A 288 16.80 28.91 9.01
N GLY A 289 16.89 29.67 7.93
CA GLY A 289 16.71 29.20 6.56
C GLY A 289 17.60 30.01 5.62
N LEU A 290 17.58 29.66 4.35
CA LEU A 290 18.34 30.37 3.32
C LEU A 290 17.44 31.29 2.50
N SER A 291 17.94 32.49 2.22
CA SER A 291 17.35 33.42 1.25
C SER A 291 18.25 33.54 0.03
N PHE A 292 17.63 33.40 -1.13
CA PHE A 292 18.23 33.50 -2.45
C PHE A 292 17.86 34.87 -3.03
N SER A 293 18.81 35.81 -3.00
CA SER A 293 18.55 37.25 -3.17
C SER A 293 18.83 37.79 -4.58
N SER A 294 19.32 36.95 -5.50
CA SER A 294 19.67 37.37 -6.86
C SER A 294 19.34 36.31 -7.90
N THR A 295 19.18 36.70 -9.17
CA THR A 295 18.98 35.75 -10.27
C THR A 295 20.16 34.78 -10.35
N GLY A 296 19.88 33.51 -10.10
CA GLY A 296 20.87 32.43 -10.08
C GLY A 296 21.75 32.40 -8.84
N SER A 297 21.25 32.82 -7.67
CA SER A 297 21.80 32.38 -6.38
C SER A 297 21.23 31.02 -6.01
N TYR A 298 22.11 30.06 -5.69
CA TYR A 298 21.78 28.68 -5.30
C TYR A 298 22.91 28.12 -4.44
N PHE A 299 22.75 26.91 -3.92
CA PHE A 299 23.89 26.10 -3.52
C PHE A 299 23.91 24.84 -4.39
N VAL A 300 25.10 24.34 -4.67
CA VAL A 300 25.30 23.12 -5.45
C VAL A 300 25.89 22.06 -4.54
N VAL A 301 25.42 20.83 -4.72
CA VAL A 301 25.85 19.63 -4.00
C VAL A 301 26.32 18.63 -5.04
N ALA A 302 27.49 18.04 -4.82
CA ALA A 302 27.98 16.92 -5.62
C ALA A 302 27.29 15.62 -5.14
N ASP A 303 27.44 14.53 -5.88
CA ASP A 303 27.07 13.16 -5.45
C ASP A 303 25.59 12.74 -5.42
N PHE A 304 24.64 13.61 -5.77
CA PHE A 304 23.26 13.20 -6.12
C PHE A 304 23.16 12.59 -7.54
N THR A 305 23.98 11.58 -7.84
CA THR A 305 24.08 11.00 -9.19
C THR A 305 22.84 10.19 -9.62
N ALA A 306 22.06 9.70 -8.66
CA ALA A 306 20.88 8.86 -8.90
C ALA A 306 19.53 9.60 -8.74
N LEU A 307 19.50 10.70 -7.98
CA LEU A 307 18.27 11.46 -7.74
C LEU A 307 17.72 11.91 -9.11
N GLY A 308 16.42 11.74 -9.36
CA GLY A 308 15.76 12.22 -10.60
C GLY A 308 16.27 11.70 -11.95
N LEU A 309 17.25 10.78 -11.97
CA LEU A 309 17.93 10.25 -13.16
C LEU A 309 17.93 8.72 -13.26
N SER A 310 17.55 8.01 -12.19
CA SER A 310 17.52 6.53 -12.14
C SER A 310 16.13 5.97 -11.79
N TYR A 311 16.00 4.66 -11.92
CA TYR A 311 14.85 3.84 -11.53
C TYR A 311 14.55 3.83 -10.02
N ASP A 312 15.40 4.48 -9.22
CA ASP A 312 15.36 4.40 -7.76
C ASP A 312 14.25 5.32 -7.22
N PRO A 313 13.32 4.78 -6.40
CA PRO A 313 12.37 5.62 -5.70
C PRO A 313 13.07 6.63 -4.78
N PHE A 314 12.48 7.82 -4.67
CA PHE A 314 12.97 8.85 -3.76
C PHE A 314 11.83 9.63 -3.12
N THR A 315 12.13 10.26 -1.99
CA THR A 315 11.30 11.27 -1.35
C THR A 315 12.12 12.53 -1.10
N LEU A 316 11.59 13.68 -1.49
CA LEU A 316 12.14 15.00 -1.21
C LEU A 316 11.13 15.77 -0.36
N SER A 317 11.58 16.40 0.73
CA SER A 317 10.73 17.18 1.62
C SER A 317 11.42 18.50 1.98
N ILE A 318 10.74 19.63 1.77
CA ILE A 318 11.33 20.97 1.93
C ILE A 318 10.30 22.03 2.31
N TRP A 319 10.68 22.95 3.19
CA TRP A 319 9.93 24.17 3.47
C TRP A 319 10.40 25.30 2.54
N VAL A 320 9.47 25.96 1.86
CA VAL A 320 9.75 27.08 0.95
C VAL A 320 8.88 28.28 1.27
N LYS A 321 9.38 29.48 0.96
CA LYS A 321 8.64 30.74 1.09
C LYS A 321 8.82 31.58 -0.17
N PRO A 322 8.07 31.30 -1.26
CA PRO A 322 8.28 31.96 -2.53
C PRO A 322 7.92 33.46 -2.47
N SER A 323 8.80 34.34 -2.94
CA SER A 323 8.53 35.79 -3.06
C SER A 323 7.96 36.18 -4.44
N SER A 324 8.09 35.30 -5.43
CA SER A 324 7.53 35.42 -6.78
C SER A 324 7.22 34.03 -7.37
N PHE A 325 6.42 33.96 -8.43
CA PHE A 325 6.15 32.72 -9.17
C PHE A 325 7.22 32.41 -10.22
N GLY A 326 7.26 31.14 -10.64
CA GLY A 326 8.21 30.62 -11.61
C GLY A 326 9.59 30.26 -11.01
N GLY A 327 10.16 29.17 -11.50
CA GLY A 327 11.55 28.79 -11.22
C GLY A 327 11.72 27.37 -10.69
N SER A 328 12.98 26.96 -10.57
CA SER A 328 13.38 25.67 -9.98
C SER A 328 13.63 25.83 -8.49
N ILE A 329 13.11 24.90 -7.69
CA ILE A 329 13.41 24.77 -6.26
C ILE A 329 14.59 23.80 -6.11
N VAL A 330 14.50 22.65 -6.78
CA VAL A 330 15.56 21.64 -6.87
C VAL A 330 15.72 21.23 -8.33
N HIS A 331 16.95 21.25 -8.81
CA HIS A 331 17.28 20.75 -10.14
C HIS A 331 18.53 19.88 -10.10
N ILE A 332 18.73 19.08 -11.14
CA ILE A 332 19.97 18.32 -11.36
C ILE A 332 20.63 18.86 -12.61
N ALA A 333 21.95 18.99 -12.56
CA ALA A 333 22.75 19.34 -13.72
C ALA A 333 23.74 18.22 -14.00
N PHE A 334 24.12 18.06 -15.26
CA PHE A 334 25.13 17.08 -15.66
C PHE A 334 26.57 17.56 -15.40
N ASN A 335 26.75 18.85 -15.11
CA ASN A 335 28.05 19.45 -14.79
C ASN A 335 28.06 19.96 -13.34
N ALA A 336 29.24 19.89 -12.73
CA ALA A 336 29.47 20.24 -11.33
C ALA A 336 29.18 21.71 -10.97
N ASP A 337 29.05 22.59 -11.97
CA ASP A 337 28.74 24.01 -11.77
C ASP A 337 27.23 24.31 -11.70
N GLY A 338 26.38 23.32 -12.01
CA GLY A 338 24.93 23.48 -11.99
C GLY A 338 24.33 24.19 -13.21
N THR A 339 25.10 24.46 -14.29
CA THR A 339 24.67 25.44 -15.32
C THR A 339 24.24 24.88 -16.67
N THR A 340 24.56 23.63 -16.98
CA THR A 340 24.29 23.03 -18.31
C THR A 340 23.46 21.75 -18.22
N ASN A 341 22.51 21.59 -19.15
CA ASN A 341 21.59 20.45 -19.23
C ASN A 341 20.82 20.22 -17.91
N CYS A 342 20.32 21.31 -17.30
CA CYS A 342 19.63 21.24 -16.02
C CYS A 342 18.21 20.69 -16.18
N HIS A 343 17.81 19.80 -15.28
CA HIS A 343 16.47 19.24 -15.17
C HIS A 343 15.85 19.59 -13.82
N THR A 344 14.70 20.25 -13.82
CA THR A 344 14.02 20.64 -12.57
C THR A 344 13.27 19.45 -12.02
N ILE A 345 13.70 18.92 -10.88
CA ILE A 345 12.96 17.84 -10.22
C ILE A 345 11.75 18.41 -9.47
N LEU A 346 11.97 19.50 -8.73
CA LEU A 346 10.93 20.22 -8.01
C LEU A 346 11.01 21.70 -8.35
N GLY A 347 9.90 22.29 -8.72
CA GLY A 347 9.84 23.69 -9.13
C GLY A 347 8.44 24.27 -9.06
N MET A 348 8.27 25.40 -9.73
CA MET A 348 7.01 26.13 -9.77
C MET A 348 6.78 26.69 -11.17
N SER A 349 5.55 26.60 -11.64
CA SER A 349 5.12 27.17 -12.92
C SER A 349 5.14 28.70 -12.88
N SER A 350 5.03 29.34 -14.04
CA SER A 350 4.91 30.81 -14.14
C SER A 350 3.65 31.37 -13.45
N SER A 351 2.61 30.54 -13.30
CA SER A 351 1.38 30.86 -12.58
C SER A 351 1.40 30.46 -11.10
N GLY A 352 2.51 29.90 -10.61
CA GLY A 352 2.72 29.64 -9.19
C GLY A 352 2.39 28.23 -8.73
N GLN A 353 1.93 27.34 -9.61
CA GLN A 353 1.65 25.95 -9.21
C GLN A 353 2.94 25.18 -8.98
N PRO A 354 3.07 24.38 -7.91
CA PRO A 354 4.20 23.49 -7.74
C PRO A 354 4.21 22.44 -8.86
N VAL A 355 5.40 22.14 -9.37
CA VAL A 355 5.65 21.19 -10.46
C VAL A 355 6.73 20.23 -10.02
N ALA A 356 6.51 18.92 -10.22
CA ALA A 356 7.52 17.89 -10.06
C ALA A 356 7.82 17.21 -11.39
N GLN A 357 9.08 16.90 -11.69
CA GLN A 357 9.49 16.28 -12.95
C GLN A 357 10.58 15.20 -12.74
N ASN A 358 10.50 14.12 -13.53
CA ASN A 358 11.49 13.03 -13.55
C ASN A 358 11.94 12.79 -14.99
N TYR A 359 13.23 12.49 -15.17
CA TYR A 359 13.79 12.22 -16.48
C TYR A 359 13.94 10.71 -16.74
N ASP A 360 13.15 10.19 -17.69
CA ASP A 360 13.23 8.79 -18.13
C ASP A 360 14.32 8.63 -19.18
N ILE A 361 15.47 8.10 -18.74
CA ILE A 361 16.64 7.85 -19.59
C ILE A 361 16.39 6.83 -20.70
N THR A 362 15.37 5.96 -20.59
CA THR A 362 15.09 4.92 -21.58
C THR A 362 14.11 5.35 -22.66
N LYS A 363 13.20 6.27 -22.33
CA LYS A 363 12.27 6.86 -23.30
C LYS A 363 12.72 8.22 -23.83
N ILE A 364 13.84 8.76 -23.31
CA ILE A 364 14.37 10.10 -23.62
C ILE A 364 13.24 11.14 -23.45
N GLY A 365 12.61 11.15 -22.28
CA GLY A 365 11.41 11.94 -22.04
C GLY A 365 11.21 12.36 -20.59
N LEU A 366 10.51 13.49 -20.41
CA LEU A 366 10.17 14.08 -19.11
C LEU A 366 8.77 13.66 -18.68
N TYR A 367 8.65 13.05 -17.51
CA TYR A 367 7.36 12.98 -16.81
C TYR A 367 7.23 14.20 -15.92
N SER A 368 6.08 14.86 -15.94
CA SER A 368 5.82 15.99 -15.06
C SER A 368 4.41 15.94 -14.50
N ILE A 369 4.26 16.42 -13.28
CA ILE A 369 2.98 16.64 -12.62
C ILE A 369 2.95 18.04 -12.04
N SER A 370 1.77 18.64 -11.97
CA SER A 370 1.60 19.99 -11.40
C SER A 370 0.32 20.05 -10.59
N ASP A 371 0.35 20.73 -9.43
CA ASP A 371 -0.90 21.07 -8.75
C ASP A 371 -1.72 22.05 -9.60
N SER A 372 -3.03 22.07 -9.36
CA SER A 372 -3.96 23.09 -9.84
C SER A 372 -3.81 24.42 -9.09
N ASN A 373 -3.43 24.39 -7.81
CA ASN A 373 -3.39 25.57 -6.95
C ASN A 373 -1.99 26.19 -6.91
N PRO A 374 -1.88 27.53 -7.02
CA PRO A 374 -0.62 28.23 -6.86
C PRO A 374 -0.18 28.25 -5.39
N LEU A 375 1.13 28.21 -5.15
CA LEU A 375 1.70 28.39 -3.82
C LEU A 375 1.41 29.79 -3.28
N PRO A 376 1.14 29.95 -1.98
CA PRO A 376 0.96 31.28 -1.40
C PRO A 376 2.29 32.05 -1.37
N LEU A 377 2.29 33.26 -1.94
CA LEU A 377 3.47 34.12 -1.88
C LEU A 377 3.73 34.62 -0.46
N ASN A 378 5.01 34.70 -0.09
CA ASN A 378 5.51 35.18 1.19
C ASN A 378 4.97 34.40 2.40
N GLN A 379 4.54 33.15 2.20
CA GLN A 379 4.12 32.24 3.26
C GLN A 379 4.95 30.96 3.19
N TRP A 380 5.30 30.43 4.37
CA TRP A 380 5.98 29.14 4.45
C TRP A 380 5.02 28.03 4.04
N THR A 381 5.44 27.24 3.07
CA THR A 381 4.69 26.08 2.57
C THR A 381 5.60 24.86 2.64
N HIS A 382 5.07 23.76 3.16
CA HIS A 382 5.76 22.48 3.15
C HIS A 382 5.48 21.75 1.84
N LEU A 383 6.54 21.41 1.10
CA LEU A 383 6.45 20.64 -0.13
C LEU A 383 7.08 19.27 0.09
N VAL A 384 6.38 18.24 -0.39
CA VAL A 384 6.88 16.87 -0.41
C VAL A 384 6.68 16.30 -1.81
N GLU A 385 7.75 15.78 -2.41
CA GLU A 385 7.73 15.04 -3.67
C GLU A 385 8.12 13.59 -3.39
N THR A 386 7.38 12.65 -3.96
CA THR A 386 7.74 11.24 -3.98
C THR A 386 7.73 10.73 -5.41
N PHE A 387 8.71 9.89 -5.74
CA PHE A 387 8.80 9.24 -7.04
C PHE A 387 9.12 7.76 -6.86
N SER A 388 8.54 6.92 -7.72
CA SER A 388 8.88 5.50 -7.86
C SER A 388 8.53 5.05 -9.26
N ILE A 389 9.35 4.21 -9.90
CA ILE A 389 9.00 3.70 -11.23
C ILE A 389 7.71 2.88 -11.25
N ASN A 390 7.40 2.19 -10.15
CA ASN A 390 6.18 1.37 -10.06
C ASN A 390 4.91 2.23 -9.99
N ASN A 391 5.02 3.47 -9.47
CA ASN A 391 3.87 4.29 -9.09
C ASN A 391 3.82 5.67 -9.79
N GLY A 392 4.89 6.12 -10.47
CA GLY A 392 5.01 7.45 -11.08
C GLY A 392 4.89 8.61 -10.07
N TYR A 393 4.54 9.80 -10.57
CA TYR A 393 4.09 10.94 -9.76
C TYR A 393 2.61 10.79 -9.38
N SER A 394 2.23 11.07 -8.13
CA SER A 394 0.84 11.12 -7.67
C SER A 394 0.14 12.50 -7.85
N GLN A 395 -1.17 12.53 -8.03
CA GLN A 395 -2.04 13.70 -7.84
C GLN A 395 -3.46 13.14 -7.88
N TRP A 396 -4.27 13.42 -6.84
CA TRP A 396 -5.66 12.97 -6.71
C TRP A 396 -5.96 11.55 -7.22
N ASP A 397 -5.55 10.52 -6.45
CA ASP A 397 -5.91 9.14 -6.78
C ASP A 397 -7.19 8.69 -6.08
N LEU A 398 -8.08 8.11 -6.89
CA LEU A 398 -9.23 7.35 -6.42
C LEU A 398 -8.74 6.15 -5.58
N PRO A 399 -9.32 5.86 -4.41
CA PRO A 399 -8.90 4.72 -3.60
C PRO A 399 -9.11 3.37 -4.32
N PRO A 400 -8.31 2.33 -4.02
CA PRO A 400 -8.57 0.96 -4.46
C PRO A 400 -10.01 0.56 -4.16
N GLY A 401 -10.65 -0.10 -5.11
CA GLY A 401 -12.06 -0.48 -5.00
C GLY A 401 -13.03 0.54 -5.61
N VAL A 402 -12.60 1.75 -5.97
CA VAL A 402 -13.43 2.65 -6.77
C VAL A 402 -13.70 2.03 -8.14
N ILE A 403 -14.97 2.04 -8.52
CA ILE A 403 -15.45 1.55 -9.81
C ILE A 403 -15.84 2.76 -10.67
N LEU A 404 -15.35 2.80 -11.90
CA LEU A 404 -15.72 3.80 -12.89
C LEU A 404 -16.30 3.16 -14.15
N ALA A 405 -17.26 3.86 -14.74
CA ALA A 405 -17.68 3.66 -16.11
C ALA A 405 -16.54 4.06 -17.07
N PHE A 406 -16.23 3.18 -18.02
CA PHE A 406 -15.11 3.34 -18.94
C PHE A 406 -15.56 3.02 -20.37
N ALA A 407 -15.44 4.01 -21.26
CA ALA A 407 -15.87 3.89 -22.65
C ALA A 407 -14.81 3.27 -23.59
N GLY A 408 -13.57 3.07 -23.11
CA GLY A 408 -12.48 2.49 -23.90
C GLY A 408 -12.46 0.97 -23.91
N THR A 409 -11.75 0.38 -24.87
CA THR A 409 -11.63 -1.08 -25.04
C THR A 409 -10.46 -1.69 -24.27
N THR A 410 -9.42 -0.90 -24.00
CA THR A 410 -8.21 -1.35 -23.30
C THR A 410 -8.22 -0.80 -21.88
N VAL A 411 -8.17 -1.69 -20.89
CA VAL A 411 -8.14 -1.31 -19.47
C VAL A 411 -6.84 -0.54 -19.20
N PRO A 412 -6.90 0.69 -18.65
CA PRO A 412 -5.70 1.47 -18.35
C PRO A 412 -4.87 0.85 -17.22
N ASP A 413 -3.58 1.18 -17.20
CA ASP A 413 -2.67 0.75 -16.12
C ASP A 413 -3.19 1.18 -14.74
N GLY A 414 -3.07 0.30 -13.75
CA GLY A 414 -3.57 0.53 -12.39
C GLY A 414 -5.09 0.29 -12.24
N TRP A 415 -5.75 -0.27 -13.25
CA TRP A 415 -7.15 -0.68 -13.24
C TRP A 415 -7.33 -2.14 -13.68
N LEU A 416 -8.44 -2.75 -13.27
CA LEU A 416 -8.88 -4.06 -13.76
C LEU A 416 -10.32 -3.99 -14.26
N SER A 417 -10.70 -4.88 -15.18
CA SER A 417 -12.08 -5.02 -15.65
C SER A 417 -12.96 -5.64 -14.57
N CYS A 418 -14.18 -5.12 -14.39
CA CYS A 418 -15.19 -5.71 -13.50
C CYS A 418 -15.98 -6.81 -14.23
N ASP A 419 -15.33 -7.93 -14.52
CA ASP A 419 -15.85 -9.07 -15.28
C ASP A 419 -16.00 -10.36 -14.48
N GLY A 420 -15.85 -10.31 -13.16
CA GLY A 420 -15.97 -11.48 -12.28
C GLY A 420 -14.75 -12.39 -12.21
N ASN A 421 -13.65 -12.07 -12.91
CA ASN A 421 -12.48 -12.93 -12.92
C ASN A 421 -11.85 -13.09 -11.53
N ALA A 422 -11.30 -14.28 -11.29
CA ALA A 422 -10.46 -14.55 -10.12
C ALA A 422 -9.06 -13.98 -10.35
N ILE A 423 -8.57 -13.18 -9.40
CA ILE A 423 -7.28 -12.50 -9.46
C ILE A 423 -6.43 -12.79 -8.22
N SER A 424 -5.11 -12.62 -8.33
CA SER A 424 -4.16 -12.94 -7.28
C SER A 424 -4.27 -12.00 -6.07
N ARG A 425 -4.39 -12.56 -4.87
CA ARG A 425 -4.32 -11.83 -3.59
C ARG A 425 -2.95 -11.20 -3.36
N LEU A 426 -1.90 -11.89 -3.79
CA LEU A 426 -0.51 -11.42 -3.64
C LEU A 426 -0.23 -10.22 -4.55
N GLN A 427 -0.67 -10.29 -5.81
CA GLN A 427 -0.45 -9.22 -6.79
C GLN A 427 -1.32 -7.99 -6.52
N TYR A 428 -2.56 -8.19 -6.04
CA TYR A 428 -3.54 -7.13 -5.83
C TYR A 428 -3.95 -6.99 -4.36
N GLN A 429 -2.96 -7.02 -3.45
CA GLN A 429 -3.18 -7.02 -2.00
C GLN A 429 -3.99 -5.82 -1.51
N ASN A 430 -3.72 -4.61 -2.03
CA ASN A 430 -4.44 -3.39 -1.66
C ASN A 430 -5.93 -3.46 -2.02
N LEU A 431 -6.26 -3.99 -3.21
CA LEU A 431 -7.64 -4.19 -3.60
C LEU A 431 -8.30 -5.29 -2.74
N PHE A 432 -7.58 -6.39 -2.46
CA PHE A 432 -8.08 -7.46 -1.60
C PHE A 432 -8.41 -7.00 -0.18
N LEU A 433 -7.59 -6.12 0.41
CA LEU A 433 -7.87 -5.52 1.72
C LEU A 433 -9.19 -4.73 1.74
N VAL A 434 -9.58 -4.12 0.61
CA VAL A 434 -10.79 -3.30 0.51
C VAL A 434 -12.03 -4.15 0.20
N ILE A 435 -11.98 -5.01 -0.82
CA ILE A 435 -13.18 -5.74 -1.28
C ILE A 435 -13.25 -7.19 -0.79
N GLY A 436 -12.17 -7.72 -0.21
CA GLY A 436 -12.08 -9.06 0.34
C GLY A 436 -12.59 -10.12 -0.63
N THR A 437 -13.49 -10.97 -0.15
CA THR A 437 -14.14 -12.04 -0.91
C THR A 437 -15.61 -11.76 -1.21
N ILE A 438 -16.06 -10.50 -1.08
CA ILE A 438 -17.46 -10.09 -1.24
C ILE A 438 -18.05 -10.55 -2.58
N TYR A 439 -17.23 -10.55 -3.64
CA TYR A 439 -17.64 -10.92 -5.01
C TYR A 439 -17.26 -12.35 -5.40
N GLY A 440 -16.75 -13.14 -4.45
CA GLY A 440 -16.35 -14.52 -4.63
C GLY A 440 -15.01 -14.83 -3.96
N VAL A 441 -14.91 -16.03 -3.41
CA VAL A 441 -13.77 -16.50 -2.61
C VAL A 441 -12.54 -16.91 -3.44
N GLY A 442 -12.66 -16.93 -4.77
CA GLY A 442 -11.64 -17.49 -5.66
C GLY A 442 -11.40 -18.97 -5.37
N ASP A 443 -10.13 -19.36 -5.33
CA ASP A 443 -9.61 -20.68 -4.93
C ASP A 443 -9.50 -20.87 -3.41
N HIS A 444 -10.10 -19.98 -2.61
CA HIS A 444 -10.00 -19.91 -1.14
C HIS A 444 -8.62 -19.57 -0.56
N VAL A 445 -7.54 -19.72 -1.32
CA VAL A 445 -6.16 -19.62 -0.82
C VAL A 445 -5.44 -18.42 -1.43
N THR A 446 -5.26 -18.39 -2.74
CA THR A 446 -4.37 -17.45 -3.44
C THR A 446 -5.09 -16.37 -4.24
N THR A 447 -6.41 -16.51 -4.45
CA THR A 447 -7.20 -15.64 -5.33
C THR A 447 -8.50 -15.15 -4.67
N PHE A 448 -9.09 -14.12 -5.27
CA PHE A 448 -10.40 -13.57 -4.94
C PHE A 448 -11.06 -13.05 -6.23
N ASN A 449 -12.38 -12.95 -6.25
CA ASN A 449 -13.09 -12.54 -7.46
C ASN A 449 -13.33 -11.04 -7.49
N LEU A 450 -13.28 -10.46 -8.68
CA LEU A 450 -13.74 -9.10 -8.96
C LEU A 450 -15.28 -9.04 -9.03
N PRO A 451 -15.88 -7.84 -8.92
CA PRO A 451 -17.28 -7.65 -9.31
C PRO A 451 -17.50 -8.03 -10.77
N ASP A 452 -18.69 -8.52 -11.11
CA ASP A 452 -19.09 -8.79 -12.50
C ASP A 452 -20.26 -7.88 -12.87
N PHE A 453 -20.03 -6.85 -13.69
CA PHE A 453 -21.09 -5.94 -14.12
C PHE A 453 -21.70 -6.26 -15.48
N ARG A 454 -21.30 -7.36 -16.13
CA ARG A 454 -21.88 -7.75 -17.42
C ARG A 454 -23.36 -8.09 -17.23
N GLY A 455 -24.24 -7.42 -17.97
CA GLY A 455 -25.69 -7.57 -17.87
C GLY A 455 -26.31 -6.98 -16.59
N ARG A 456 -25.54 -6.24 -15.78
CA ARG A 456 -25.99 -5.72 -14.47
C ARG A 456 -25.97 -4.19 -14.43
N THR A 457 -26.89 -3.62 -13.66
CA THR A 457 -26.96 -2.17 -13.38
C THR A 457 -26.47 -1.89 -11.96
N LEU A 458 -25.75 -0.79 -11.76
CA LEU A 458 -25.31 -0.34 -10.44
C LEU A 458 -26.52 0.12 -9.60
N VAL A 459 -26.56 -0.33 -8.34
CA VAL A 459 -27.56 0.08 -7.35
C VAL A 459 -26.85 0.35 -6.02
N GLY A 460 -27.24 1.43 -5.34
CA GLY A 460 -26.71 1.78 -4.02
C GLY A 460 -27.07 0.74 -2.95
N VAL A 461 -26.17 0.57 -1.98
CA VAL A 461 -26.39 -0.30 -0.81
C VAL A 461 -27.30 0.35 0.23
N GLY A 462 -27.92 -0.48 1.07
CA GLY A 462 -28.59 -0.03 2.30
C GLY A 462 -30.11 -0.13 2.28
N GLN A 463 -30.70 0.45 3.33
CA GLN A 463 -32.13 0.45 3.61
C GLN A 463 -32.63 1.90 3.66
N GLY A 464 -33.82 2.14 3.12
CA GLY A 464 -34.52 3.43 3.23
C GLY A 464 -36.01 3.21 3.52
N PRO A 465 -36.76 4.26 3.91
CA PRO A 465 -38.19 4.15 4.10
C PRO A 465 -38.84 3.58 2.85
N THR A 466 -39.57 2.47 2.98
CA THR A 466 -40.21 1.71 1.89
C THR A 466 -39.28 1.04 0.86
N LEU A 467 -37.96 1.11 1.04
CA LEU A 467 -36.99 0.43 0.15
C LEU A 467 -36.61 -0.96 0.68
N THR A 468 -36.44 -1.90 -0.23
CA THR A 468 -35.85 -3.21 0.07
C THR A 468 -34.38 -3.02 0.46
N ASN A 469 -33.96 -3.58 1.61
CA ASN A 469 -32.55 -3.56 2.01
C ASN A 469 -31.67 -4.29 1.00
N ARG A 470 -30.58 -3.66 0.54
CA ARG A 470 -29.61 -4.25 -0.39
C ARG A 470 -28.24 -4.38 0.28
N LEU A 471 -27.74 -5.60 0.36
CA LEU A 471 -26.40 -5.87 0.90
C LEU A 471 -25.32 -5.62 -0.15
N LEU A 472 -24.15 -5.17 0.28
CA LEU A 472 -22.99 -5.01 -0.62
C LEU A 472 -22.61 -6.35 -1.25
N GLY A 473 -22.38 -6.37 -2.57
CA GLY A 473 -22.07 -7.59 -3.33
C GLY A 473 -23.27 -8.46 -3.70
N GLN A 474 -24.49 -8.15 -3.21
CA GLN A 474 -25.68 -8.92 -3.54
C GLN A 474 -26.09 -8.74 -5.00
N SER A 475 -26.14 -9.85 -5.75
CA SER A 475 -26.77 -9.87 -7.08
C SER A 475 -28.29 -10.07 -6.96
N PHE A 476 -29.08 -9.33 -7.75
CA PHE A 476 -30.54 -9.44 -7.79
C PHE A 476 -31.11 -8.98 -9.14
N GLY A 477 -32.39 -9.25 -9.38
CA GLY A 477 -33.07 -8.96 -10.65
C GLY A 477 -32.96 -10.11 -11.65
N THR A 478 -33.69 -10.00 -12.76
CA THR A 478 -33.69 -10.98 -13.87
C THR A 478 -33.75 -10.25 -15.21
N GLU A 479 -32.94 -10.69 -16.18
CA GLU A 479 -32.96 -10.15 -17.56
C GLU A 479 -34.23 -10.59 -18.31
N LYS A 480 -34.75 -11.77 -17.99
CA LYS A 480 -35.99 -12.31 -18.55
C LYS A 480 -36.91 -12.74 -17.42
N HIS A 481 -38.19 -12.39 -17.53
CA HIS A 481 -39.20 -12.72 -16.52
C HIS A 481 -40.43 -13.38 -17.14
N ILE A 482 -40.96 -14.42 -16.49
CA ILE A 482 -42.24 -15.04 -16.85
C ILE A 482 -43.29 -14.42 -15.92
N LEU A 483 -44.29 -13.75 -16.49
CA LEU A 483 -45.39 -13.20 -15.68
C LEU A 483 -46.24 -14.33 -15.10
N SER A 484 -46.31 -14.37 -13.78
CA SER A 484 -47.26 -15.21 -13.06
C SER A 484 -48.65 -14.58 -13.04
N VAL A 485 -49.67 -15.39 -12.74
CA VAL A 485 -51.06 -14.90 -12.61
C VAL A 485 -51.17 -13.78 -11.57
N ASN A 486 -50.36 -13.82 -10.50
CA ASN A 486 -50.34 -12.81 -9.44
C ASN A 486 -49.71 -11.47 -9.87
N GLU A 487 -48.98 -11.44 -10.99
CA GLU A 487 -48.32 -10.24 -11.52
C GLU A 487 -49.13 -9.58 -12.64
N MET A 488 -50.27 -10.18 -13.04
CA MET A 488 -51.18 -9.59 -14.01
C MET A 488 -52.18 -8.66 -13.30
N PRO A 489 -52.41 -7.43 -13.82
CA PRO A 489 -53.50 -6.59 -13.34
C PRO A 489 -54.84 -7.32 -13.37
N ALA A 490 -55.73 -6.96 -12.43
CA ALA A 490 -57.11 -7.44 -12.45
C ALA A 490 -57.74 -7.07 -13.81
N HIS A 491 -58.19 -8.10 -14.52
CA HIS A 491 -58.84 -7.96 -15.82
C HIS A 491 -60.01 -8.93 -15.89
N SER A 492 -61.03 -8.59 -16.68
CA SER A 492 -62.18 -9.45 -16.92
C SER A 492 -62.19 -9.93 -18.37
N HIS A 493 -62.78 -11.11 -18.58
CA HIS A 493 -63.12 -11.59 -19.91
C HIS A 493 -64.64 -11.54 -20.01
N ASP A 494 -65.18 -10.52 -20.66
CA ASP A 494 -66.62 -10.44 -20.91
C ASP A 494 -67.02 -11.51 -21.92
N VAL A 495 -67.96 -12.36 -21.51
CA VAL A 495 -68.57 -13.36 -22.38
C VAL A 495 -69.93 -12.83 -22.81
N ASN A 496 -70.05 -12.42 -24.08
CA ASN A 496 -71.34 -12.13 -24.68
C ASN A 496 -71.88 -13.40 -25.36
N ASP A 497 -72.92 -14.01 -24.78
CA ASP A 497 -73.68 -15.07 -25.44
C ASP A 497 -74.85 -14.42 -26.21
N PRO A 498 -74.81 -14.36 -27.56
CA PRO A 498 -75.90 -13.80 -28.35
C PRO A 498 -77.20 -14.63 -28.27
N GLY A 499 -77.20 -15.73 -27.52
CA GLY A 499 -78.31 -16.63 -27.34
C GLY A 499 -78.34 -17.69 -28.43
N HIS A 500 -78.67 -18.91 -28.03
CA HIS A 500 -78.90 -20.03 -28.95
C HIS A 500 -80.18 -20.77 -28.54
N ALA A 501 -80.77 -21.48 -29.51
CA ALA A 501 -82.05 -22.15 -29.32
C ALA A 501 -81.88 -23.67 -29.39
N HIS A 502 -82.41 -24.38 -28.40
CA HIS A 502 -82.51 -25.84 -28.45
C HIS A 502 -83.66 -26.24 -29.37
N LYS A 503 -83.40 -27.15 -30.31
CA LYS A 503 -84.48 -27.82 -31.06
C LYS A 503 -84.98 -29.00 -30.23
N MET A 504 -86.30 -29.10 -30.08
CA MET A 504 -86.89 -30.36 -29.60
C MET A 504 -86.59 -31.43 -30.65
N GLY A 505 -86.00 -32.56 -30.23
CA GLY A 505 -85.87 -33.71 -31.10
C GLY A 505 -87.26 -34.19 -31.48
N ASN A 506 -87.71 -33.89 -32.71
CA ASN A 506 -89.00 -34.36 -33.18
C ASN A 506 -88.91 -35.89 -33.38
N PRO A 507 -89.66 -36.73 -32.65
CA PRO A 507 -89.58 -38.17 -32.81
C PRO A 507 -90.26 -38.67 -34.10
N VAL A 508 -90.85 -37.82 -34.93
CA VAL A 508 -91.75 -38.27 -36.01
C VAL A 508 -91.38 -37.69 -37.37
N GLY A 509 -91.18 -38.61 -38.31
CA GLY A 509 -90.76 -38.39 -39.69
C GLY A 509 -91.54 -37.28 -40.40
N GLN A 510 -90.78 -36.41 -41.04
CA GLN A 510 -91.22 -35.27 -41.82
C GLN A 510 -91.98 -35.75 -43.06
N VAL A 511 -93.31 -35.58 -43.09
CA VAL A 511 -94.08 -35.64 -44.34
C VAL A 511 -93.93 -34.28 -45.04
N TRP A 512 -93.48 -34.34 -46.29
CA TRP A 512 -93.36 -33.20 -47.20
C TRP A 512 -94.75 -32.77 -47.65
N GLU A 513 -95.12 -31.49 -47.45
CA GLU A 513 -96.24 -30.89 -48.18
C GLU A 513 -95.87 -29.53 -48.75
N THR A 514 -96.06 -29.44 -50.06
CA THR A 514 -95.85 -28.30 -50.95
C THR A 514 -97.06 -27.37 -50.92
N ALA A 515 -96.76 -26.06 -50.91
CA ALA A 515 -97.60 -24.89 -51.22
C ALA A 515 -98.68 -24.45 -50.20
N GLY A 516 -98.53 -23.20 -49.73
CA GLY A 516 -99.66 -22.29 -49.58
C GLY A 516 -100.15 -21.95 -48.16
N GLY A 517 -99.29 -21.39 -47.31
CA GLY A 517 -99.70 -20.60 -46.14
C GLY A 517 -99.71 -21.36 -44.80
N LYS A 518 -98.58 -21.31 -44.06
CA LYS A 518 -98.44 -22.00 -42.77
C LYS A 518 -98.63 -21.07 -41.58
N THR A 519 -99.73 -21.24 -40.84
CA THR A 519 -99.73 -21.13 -39.37
C THR A 519 -99.30 -22.49 -38.81
N ASN A 520 -98.22 -22.55 -38.02
CA ASN A 520 -97.79 -23.81 -37.39
C ASN A 520 -98.70 -24.12 -36.19
N ARG A 521 -99.87 -24.71 -36.44
CA ARG A 521 -100.71 -25.32 -35.40
C ARG A 521 -100.20 -26.75 -35.16
N PHE A 522 -99.58 -26.98 -34.00
CA PHE A 522 -99.32 -28.34 -33.52
C PHE A 522 -100.66 -29.01 -33.19
N SER A 523 -101.16 -29.87 -34.09
CA SER A 523 -102.29 -30.75 -33.80
C SER A 523 -101.81 -31.94 -32.98
N TYR A 524 -102.17 -31.98 -31.70
CA TYR A 524 -102.08 -33.20 -30.89
C TYR A 524 -103.21 -34.15 -31.32
N GLY A 525 -102.89 -35.09 -32.22
CA GLY A 525 -103.76 -36.23 -32.51
C GLY A 525 -103.67 -37.23 -31.36
N THR A 526 -104.74 -37.35 -30.58
CA THR A 526 -104.95 -38.45 -29.64
C THR A 526 -104.85 -39.76 -30.41
N ASN A 527 -103.84 -40.59 -30.13
CA ASN A 527 -103.81 -42.06 -30.24
C ASN A 527 -102.39 -42.57 -29.95
N ASN A 528 -102.13 -42.89 -28.69
CA ASN A 528 -101.28 -43.99 -28.22
C ASN A 528 -99.94 -44.28 -28.96
N HIS A 529 -99.15 -43.25 -29.24
CA HIS A 529 -97.70 -43.39 -29.34
C HIS A 529 -97.09 -42.59 -28.19
N GLY A 530 -96.37 -43.31 -27.32
CA GLY A 530 -95.71 -42.77 -26.13
C GLY A 530 -94.65 -41.75 -26.48
N VAL A 531 -95.07 -40.52 -26.77
CA VAL A 531 -94.21 -39.35 -26.73
C VAL A 531 -93.94 -39.10 -25.24
N PRO A 532 -92.69 -39.16 -24.76
CA PRO A 532 -92.42 -38.84 -23.37
C PRO A 532 -92.96 -37.44 -23.07
N ASN A 533 -93.65 -37.25 -21.94
CA ASN A 533 -94.07 -35.92 -21.44
C ASN A 533 -92.88 -34.98 -21.15
N ASN A 534 -91.65 -35.45 -21.43
CA ASN A 534 -90.41 -34.72 -21.39
C ASN A 534 -89.62 -35.04 -22.69
N PRO A 535 -89.95 -34.43 -23.83
CA PRO A 535 -89.23 -34.67 -25.07
C PRO A 535 -87.75 -34.31 -24.86
N PRO A 536 -86.79 -35.15 -25.27
CA PRO A 536 -85.38 -34.83 -25.10
C PRO A 536 -85.06 -33.55 -25.89
N THR A 537 -84.76 -32.47 -25.17
CA THR A 537 -84.13 -31.29 -25.74
C THR A 537 -82.73 -31.68 -26.17
N GLN A 538 -82.38 -31.46 -27.44
CA GLN A 538 -81.01 -31.68 -27.88
C GLN A 538 -80.07 -30.74 -27.12
N THR A 539 -78.93 -31.25 -26.69
CA THR A 539 -77.86 -30.40 -26.14
C THR A 539 -77.28 -29.59 -27.29
N GLU A 540 -77.57 -28.29 -27.31
CA GLU A 540 -76.85 -27.32 -28.13
C GLU A 540 -75.80 -26.65 -27.22
N ARG A 541 -74.60 -26.45 -27.73
CA ARG A 541 -73.58 -25.65 -27.05
C ARG A 541 -73.58 -24.29 -27.73
N THR A 542 -73.45 -23.21 -26.97
CA THR A 542 -73.22 -21.84 -27.49
C THR A 542 -72.01 -21.75 -28.44
N GLY A 543 -71.10 -22.74 -28.39
CA GLY A 543 -69.81 -22.72 -29.07
C GLY A 543 -68.79 -21.79 -28.41
N ILE A 544 -69.16 -21.14 -27.31
CA ILE A 544 -68.28 -20.22 -26.58
C ILE A 544 -67.21 -21.05 -25.86
N SER A 545 -65.96 -20.81 -26.21
CA SER A 545 -64.79 -21.39 -25.56
C SER A 545 -63.84 -20.27 -25.16
N LEU A 546 -63.48 -20.22 -23.87
CA LEU A 546 -62.39 -19.37 -23.39
C LEU A 546 -61.08 -20.08 -23.69
N LYS A 547 -60.31 -19.53 -24.64
CA LYS A 547 -58.97 -20.03 -24.95
C LYS A 547 -57.97 -19.29 -24.06
N THR A 548 -57.02 -20.02 -23.49
CA THR A 548 -55.81 -19.39 -22.96
C THR A 548 -55.08 -18.70 -24.12
N THR A 549 -54.80 -17.42 -23.95
CA THR A 549 -54.03 -16.62 -24.92
C THR A 549 -52.71 -16.22 -24.27
N GLY A 550 -51.61 -16.41 -25.00
CA GLY A 550 -50.24 -16.22 -24.49
C GLY A 550 -49.44 -17.52 -24.51
N SER A 551 -48.12 -17.41 -24.67
CA SER A 551 -47.20 -18.55 -24.77
C SER A 551 -46.53 -18.94 -23.44
N SER A 552 -46.82 -18.21 -22.36
CA SER A 552 -46.09 -18.27 -21.07
C SER A 552 -44.56 -18.15 -21.23
N ALA A 553 -44.09 -17.58 -22.35
CA ALA A 553 -42.68 -17.37 -22.59
C ALA A 553 -42.17 -16.17 -21.78
N ALA A 554 -40.91 -16.25 -21.34
CA ALA A 554 -40.28 -15.13 -20.66
C ALA A 554 -40.13 -13.94 -21.61
N HIS A 555 -40.49 -12.75 -21.14
CA HIS A 555 -40.26 -11.50 -21.87
C HIS A 555 -38.96 -10.85 -21.42
N ASN A 556 -38.35 -10.06 -22.30
CA ASN A 556 -37.18 -9.27 -21.95
C ASN A 556 -37.59 -8.18 -20.96
N ASN A 557 -36.90 -8.12 -19.82
CA ASN A 557 -37.12 -7.16 -18.75
C ASN A 557 -36.00 -6.09 -18.68
N MET A 558 -35.08 -6.07 -19.65
CA MET A 558 -33.99 -5.11 -19.71
C MET A 558 -34.47 -3.76 -20.27
N PRO A 559 -34.26 -2.63 -19.56
CA PRO A 559 -34.52 -1.31 -20.11
C PRO A 559 -33.57 -1.01 -21.29
N PRO A 560 -33.95 -0.12 -22.22
CA PRO A 560 -33.02 0.36 -23.26
C PRO A 560 -31.71 0.85 -22.65
N SER A 561 -30.58 0.25 -23.04
CA SER A 561 -29.27 0.44 -22.39
C SER A 561 -28.15 0.51 -23.41
N LEU A 562 -27.08 1.25 -23.08
CA LEU A 562 -25.82 1.28 -23.83
C LEU A 562 -24.73 0.58 -23.01
N ALA A 563 -24.04 -0.39 -23.62
CA ALA A 563 -22.99 -1.13 -22.95
C ALA A 563 -21.66 -0.34 -22.92
N ILE A 564 -21.09 -0.19 -21.73
CA ILE A 564 -19.75 0.37 -21.49
C ILE A 564 -19.02 -0.53 -20.49
N ASN A 565 -17.70 -0.45 -20.46
CA ASN A 565 -16.91 -1.22 -19.51
C ASN A 565 -17.03 -0.61 -18.11
N TYR A 566 -16.91 -1.45 -17.09
CA TYR A 566 -16.66 -1.01 -15.72
C TYR A 566 -15.26 -1.46 -15.34
N ILE A 567 -14.48 -0.54 -14.78
CA ILE A 567 -13.13 -0.81 -14.30
C ILE A 567 -12.99 -0.47 -12.83
N ILE A 568 -12.15 -1.19 -12.11
CA ILE A 568 -11.90 -1.04 -10.68
C ILE A 568 -10.44 -0.69 -10.42
N LYS A 569 -10.20 0.31 -9.57
CA LYS A 569 -8.84 0.75 -9.22
C LYS A 569 -8.15 -0.28 -8.33
N VAL A 570 -6.90 -0.64 -8.62
CA VAL A 570 -6.13 -1.62 -7.84
C VAL A 570 -5.11 -1.05 -6.85
N LEU A 571 -4.69 0.22 -7.03
CA LEU A 571 -3.60 0.84 -6.24
C LEU A 571 -4.02 2.22 -5.71
N MET A 572 -3.64 2.55 -4.48
CA MET A 572 -3.56 3.96 -4.03
C MET A 572 -2.29 4.55 -4.62
N ARG A 573 -2.33 5.79 -5.13
CA ARG A 573 -1.13 6.63 -5.11
C ARG A 573 -1.34 7.74 -4.09
N LYS A 574 -0.31 8.10 -3.33
CA LYS A 574 -0.42 9.01 -2.17
C LYS A 574 0.42 10.27 -2.38
N PHE A 575 -0.24 11.42 -2.45
CA PHE A 575 0.31 12.70 -1.98
C PHE A 575 -0.29 13.02 -0.61
N TYR A 576 0.51 13.61 0.27
CA TYR A 576 0.03 14.31 1.46
C TYR A 576 0.45 15.77 1.34
N PHE A 577 -0.52 16.68 1.34
CA PHE A 577 -0.31 18.09 1.67
C PHE A 577 -0.85 18.25 3.09
N ILE A 578 0.01 18.63 4.03
CA ILE A 578 -0.40 19.00 5.38
C ILE A 578 -0.45 20.53 5.36
N GLU A 579 -1.67 21.08 5.41
CA GLU A 579 -1.89 22.52 5.63
C GLU A 579 -1.45 22.97 7.02
#